data_AF-A0A2V8M7G5-F1
#
_entry.id   AF-A0A2V8M7G5-F1
#
_cell.length_a   1.000
_cell.length_b   1.000
_cell.length_c   1.000
_cell.angle_alpha   90.00
_cell.angle_beta   90.00
_cell.angle_gamma   90.00
#
_symmetry.space_group_name_H-M   'P 1'
#
loop_
_entity.id
_entity.type
_entity.pdbx_description
1 polymer ?
#
loop_
_entity_poly.entity_id
_entity_poly.type
_entity_poly.pdbx_seq_one_letter_code
_entity_poly.pdbx_strand_id
1 'polypeptide(L)'
;MPELIRSVVSRVRVYFKDRRQSLRLRTRLSLTISLCRKSNGNKLQPRAQALKGYTRDMSLNGLALLLPKVHLDGHHLAAEGRELELTLELPGGPISM
;
A
#
# COMPACT_ATOMS: atom_id res chain seq x y z
N MET A 1 43.93 9.15 9.29
CA MET A 1 42.69 9.61 9.96
C MET A 1 41.53 10.05 9.03
N PRO A 2 41.71 10.64 7.83
CA PRO A 2 40.56 11.15 7.05
C PRO A 2 39.63 10.04 6.50
N GLU A 3 40.17 8.84 6.26
CA GLU A 3 39.44 7.67 5.77
C GLU A 3 38.40 7.14 6.78
N LEU A 4 38.72 7.17 8.08
CA LEU A 4 37.78 6.78 9.15
C LEU A 4 36.60 7.76 9.22
N ILE A 5 36.88 9.05 9.12
CA ILE A 5 35.85 10.11 9.12
C ILE A 5 34.94 9.96 7.89
N ARG A 6 35.51 9.72 6.70
CA ARG A 6 34.73 9.44 5.48
C ARG A 6 33.85 8.20 5.61
N SER A 7 34.37 7.14 6.22
CA SER A 7 33.63 5.88 6.44
C SER A 7 32.42 6.10 7.34
N VAL A 8 32.61 6.77 8.48
CA VAL A 8 31.52 7.10 9.42
C VAL A 8 30.48 8.00 8.78
N VAL A 9 30.92 9.08 8.13
CA VAL A 9 30.01 10.02 7.44
C VAL A 9 29.20 9.32 6.36
N SER A 10 29.80 8.41 5.57
CA SER A 10 29.08 7.69 4.53
C SER A 10 27.98 6.77 5.07
N ARG A 11 28.25 6.07 6.19
CA ARG A 11 27.26 5.20 6.86
C ARG A 11 26.13 6.01 7.47
N VAL A 12 26.45 7.15 8.10
CA VAL A 12 25.46 8.05 8.70
C VAL A 12 24.58 8.71 7.63
N ARG A 13 25.14 9.02 6.45
CA ARG A 13 24.40 9.64 5.33
C ARG A 13 23.23 8.79 4.80
N VAL A 14 23.30 7.47 4.95
CA VAL A 14 22.22 6.55 4.56
C VAL A 14 20.96 6.83 5.37
N TYR A 15 21.09 7.15 6.66
CA TYR A 15 19.97 7.47 7.53
C TYR A 15 19.38 8.86 7.25
N PHE A 16 20.20 9.84 6.86
CA PHE A 16 19.71 11.17 6.45
C PHE A 16 19.01 11.17 5.08
N LYS A 17 19.28 10.17 4.23
CA LYS A 17 18.62 10.02 2.94
C LYS A 17 17.33 9.19 3.02
N ASP A 18 17.09 8.48 4.11
CA ASP A 18 15.86 7.73 4.27
C ASP A 18 14.72 8.70 4.63
N ARG A 19 13.89 9.02 3.63
CA ARG A 19 12.71 9.88 3.81
C ARG A 19 11.53 9.13 4.44
N ARG A 20 11.68 7.84 4.75
CA ARG A 20 10.61 7.04 5.35
C ARG A 20 10.43 7.41 6.81
N GLN A 21 9.18 7.62 7.19
CA GLN A 21 8.81 7.90 8.57
C GLN A 21 8.54 6.62 9.39
N SER A 22 8.47 5.46 8.73
CA SER A 22 8.12 4.18 9.34
C SER A 22 8.91 3.02 8.73
N LEU A 23 9.30 2.05 9.57
CA LEU A 23 9.92 0.81 9.12
C LEU A 23 8.90 -0.02 8.32
N ARG A 24 9.36 -0.59 7.20
CA ARG A 24 8.55 -1.49 6.36
C ARG A 24 8.93 -2.93 6.61
N LEU A 25 7.96 -3.72 7.06
CA LEU A 25 8.07 -5.16 7.25
C LEU A 25 7.58 -5.85 5.98
N ARG A 26 8.39 -6.77 5.44
CA ARG A 26 7.97 -7.60 4.31
C ARG A 26 7.00 -8.65 4.81
N THR A 27 5.76 -8.57 4.34
CA THR A 27 4.69 -9.50 4.68
C THR A 27 3.92 -9.82 3.41
N ARG A 28 3.46 -11.07 3.28
CA ARG A 28 2.69 -11.52 2.11
C ARG A 28 1.32 -12.01 2.57
N LEU A 29 0.42 -11.06 2.75
CA LEU A 29 -0.98 -11.30 3.11
C LEU A 29 -1.84 -11.18 1.87
N SER A 30 -2.81 -12.09 1.74
CA SER A 30 -3.82 -11.99 0.69
C SER A 30 -4.71 -10.79 0.97
N LEU A 31 -5.10 -10.09 -0.08
CA LEU A 31 -5.97 -8.93 0.04
C LEU A 31 -6.91 -8.79 -1.14
N THR A 32 -8.01 -8.09 -0.90
CA THR A 32 -8.95 -7.67 -1.92
C THR A 32 -9.06 -6.15 -1.89
N ILE A 33 -9.03 -5.49 -3.05
CA ILE A 33 -9.27 -4.05 -3.16
C ILE A 33 -10.51 -3.76 -3.99
N SER A 34 -11.22 -2.70 -3.64
CA SER A 34 -12.32 -2.10 -4.38
C SER A 34 -12.14 -0.58 -4.43
N LEU A 35 -12.78 0.06 -5.42
CA LEU A 35 -12.85 1.52 -5.45
C LEU A 35 -13.94 1.99 -4.50
N CYS A 36 -13.62 2.93 -3.61
CA CYS A 36 -14.60 3.55 -2.75
C CYS A 36 -15.53 4.42 -3.63
N ARG A 37 -16.81 4.03 -3.74
CA ARG A 37 -17.80 4.78 -4.52
C ARG A 37 -18.76 5.46 -3.55
N LYS A 38 -18.76 6.79 -3.55
CA LYS A 38 -19.75 7.57 -2.78
C LYS A 38 -21.15 7.20 -3.29
N SER A 39 -21.93 6.53 -2.44
CA SER A 39 -23.31 6.17 -2.73
C SER A 39 -24.14 7.45 -2.84
N ASN A 40 -24.36 7.91 -4.07
CA ASN A 40 -25.38 8.91 -4.35
C ASN A 40 -26.67 8.14 -4.70
N GLY A 41 -27.76 8.47 -4.01
CA GLY A 41 -28.89 7.57 -3.74
C GLY A 41 -29.56 6.84 -4.92
N ASN A 42 -30.23 5.74 -4.55
CA ASN A 42 -31.33 5.08 -5.28
C ASN A 42 -31.07 4.46 -6.66
N LYS A 43 -29.86 3.96 -6.95
CA LYS A 43 -29.70 2.93 -8.00
C LYS A 43 -28.89 1.76 -7.46
N LEU A 44 -29.37 0.53 -7.72
CA LEU A 44 -28.61 -0.71 -7.62
C LEU A 44 -27.31 -0.52 -8.39
N GLN A 45 -26.25 -0.14 -7.67
CA GLN A 45 -24.96 0.07 -8.29
C GLN A 45 -24.38 -1.29 -8.68
N PRO A 46 -23.75 -1.42 -9.86
CA PRO A 46 -22.99 -2.61 -10.19
C PRO A 46 -21.98 -2.85 -9.07
N ARG A 47 -21.97 -4.08 -8.53
CA ARG A 47 -21.01 -4.52 -7.51
C ARG A 47 -19.61 -4.08 -7.95
N ALA A 48 -18.98 -3.19 -7.18
CA ALA A 48 -17.68 -2.65 -7.52
C ALA A 48 -16.73 -3.82 -7.84
N GLN A 49 -16.06 -3.75 -8.99
CA GLN A 49 -15.19 -4.84 -9.38
C GLN A 49 -14.07 -4.90 -8.35
N ALA A 50 -13.88 -6.05 -7.73
CA ALA A 50 -12.86 -6.24 -6.72
C ALA A 50 -11.64 -6.94 -7.32
N LEU A 51 -10.45 -6.47 -6.97
CA LEU A 51 -9.19 -7.05 -7.42
C LEU A 51 -8.50 -7.77 -6.26
N LYS A 52 -8.15 -9.03 -6.46
CA LYS A 52 -7.37 -9.80 -5.49
C LYS A 52 -5.88 -9.64 -5.75
N GLY A 53 -5.11 -9.53 -4.67
CA GLY A 53 -3.65 -9.44 -4.72
C GLY A 53 -3.02 -9.82 -3.40
N TYR A 54 -1.78 -9.35 -3.20
CA TYR A 54 -1.02 -9.62 -1.99
C TYR A 54 -0.24 -8.39 -1.53
N THR A 55 0.03 -8.28 -0.22
CA THR A 55 0.98 -7.28 0.27
C THR A 55 2.40 -7.66 -0.14
N ARG A 56 3.23 -6.65 -0.43
CA ARG A 56 4.69 -6.77 -0.57
C ARG A 56 5.38 -6.42 0.74
N ASP A 57 5.02 -5.27 1.28
CA ASP A 57 5.49 -4.76 2.55
C ASP A 57 4.43 -3.86 3.20
N MET A 58 4.50 -3.76 4.52
CA MET A 58 3.59 -2.98 5.35
C MET A 58 4.39 -2.15 6.34
N SER A 59 3.88 -0.97 6.66
CA SER A 59 4.38 -0.12 7.73
C SER A 59 3.20 0.51 8.46
N LEU A 60 3.45 1.16 9.60
CA LEU A 60 2.42 1.89 10.33
C LEU A 60 1.68 2.92 9.47
N ASN A 61 2.37 3.53 8.49
CA ASN A 61 1.86 4.65 7.71
C ASN A 61 1.50 4.27 6.27
N GLY A 62 1.53 2.99 5.91
CA GLY A 62 1.18 2.60 4.54
C GLY A 62 1.53 1.18 4.16
N LEU A 63 0.96 0.79 3.02
CA LEU A 63 1.02 -0.56 2.46
C LEU A 63 1.57 -0.50 1.03
N ALA A 64 2.37 -1.49 0.66
CA ALA A 64 2.76 -1.75 -0.72
C ALA A 64 2.06 -3.02 -1.21
N LEU A 65 1.36 -2.93 -2.33
CA LEU A 65 0.50 -4.00 -2.85
C LEU A 65 1.07 -4.56 -4.16
N LEU A 66 0.88 -5.86 -4.37
CA LEU A 66 1.10 -6.57 -5.63
C LEU A 66 -0.26 -6.96 -6.18
N LEU A 67 -0.63 -6.33 -7.29
CA LEU A 67 -1.90 -6.50 -7.94
C LEU A 67 -1.68 -7.00 -9.37
N PRO A 68 -2.56 -7.87 -9.89
CA PRO A 68 -2.42 -8.39 -11.26
C PRO A 68 -2.73 -7.33 -12.33
N LYS A 69 -3.39 -6.24 -11.97
CA LYS A 69 -3.76 -5.13 -12.87
C LYS A 69 -3.59 -3.80 -12.15
N VAL A 70 -3.19 -2.78 -12.91
CA VAL A 70 -3.08 -1.37 -12.44
C VAL A 70 -4.37 -0.57 -12.67
N HIS A 71 -5.36 -1.16 -13.34
CA HIS A 71 -6.66 -0.54 -13.58
C HIS A 71 -7.79 -1.36 -12.96
N LEU A 72 -8.80 -0.66 -12.45
CA LEU A 72 -10.05 -1.22 -11.90
C LEU A 72 -11.21 -0.32 -12.32
N ASP A 73 -12.28 -0.88 -12.89
CA ASP A 73 -13.41 -0.12 -13.43
C ASP A 73 -13.02 1.03 -14.38
N GLY A 74 -11.97 0.84 -15.18
CA GLY A 74 -11.44 1.87 -16.10
C GLY A 74 -10.61 2.96 -15.42
N HIS A 75 -10.40 2.90 -14.11
CA HIS A 75 -9.59 3.86 -13.35
C HIS A 75 -8.21 3.31 -13.03
N HIS A 76 -7.19 4.16 -13.13
CA HIS A 76 -5.82 3.83 -12.74
C HIS A 76 -5.66 3.89 -11.22
N LEU A 77 -5.23 2.78 -10.61
CA LEU A 77 -5.14 2.60 -9.16
C LEU A 77 -4.03 3.44 -8.51
N ALA A 78 -3.00 3.81 -9.25
CA ALA A 78 -1.91 4.65 -8.75
C ALA A 78 -2.09 6.14 -9.13
N ALA A 79 -3.29 6.55 -9.55
CA ALA A 79 -3.62 7.97 -9.68
C ALA A 79 -3.84 8.60 -8.29
N GLU A 80 -3.36 9.82 -8.08
CA GLU A 80 -3.51 10.54 -6.82
C GLU A 80 -4.99 10.84 -6.48
N GLY A 81 -5.30 10.93 -5.18
CA GLY A 81 -6.60 11.38 -4.68
C GLY A 81 -7.73 10.35 -4.80
N ARG A 82 -7.43 9.07 -5.02
CA ARG A 82 -8.43 7.99 -5.05
C ARG A 82 -8.44 7.23 -3.73
N GLU A 83 -9.62 7.16 -3.11
CA GLU A 83 -9.86 6.31 -1.96
C GLU A 83 -10.13 4.87 -2.43
N LEU A 84 -9.38 3.94 -1.87
CA LEU A 84 -9.54 2.50 -2.09
C LEU A 84 -10.07 1.89 -0.80
N GLU A 85 -11.03 0.98 -0.92
CA GLU A 85 -11.43 0.10 0.16
C GLU A 85 -10.59 -1.18 0.04
N LEU A 86 -10.00 -1.61 1.14
CA LEU A 86 -9.08 -2.74 1.17
C LEU A 86 -9.46 -3.71 2.27
N THR A 87 -9.57 -4.99 1.92
CA THR A 87 -9.76 -6.08 2.88
C THR A 87 -8.52 -6.95 2.92
N LEU A 88 -7.84 -7.00 4.07
CA LEU A 88 -6.73 -7.90 4.36
C LEU A 88 -7.27 -9.21 4.94
N GLU A 89 -6.88 -10.34 4.36
CA GLU A 89 -7.16 -11.65 4.91
C GLU A 89 -6.07 -12.01 5.93
N LEU A 90 -6.41 -12.01 7.21
CA LEU A 90 -5.53 -12.43 8.30
C LEU A 90 -5.96 -13.78 8.87
N PRO A 91 -5.06 -14.53 9.53
CA PRO A 91 -5.41 -15.80 10.18
C PRO A 91 -6.52 -15.67 11.23
N GLY A 92 -6.65 -14.50 11.87
CA GLY A 92 -7.69 -14.19 12.85
C GLY A 92 -9.00 -13.67 12.25
N GLY A 93 -9.11 -13.60 10.93
CA GLY A 93 -10.26 -13.05 10.21
C GLY A 93 -9.92 -11.82 9.36
N PRO A 94 -10.79 -11.45 8.41
CA PRO A 94 -10.54 -10.32 7.52
C PRO A 94 -10.63 -8.98 8.24
N ILE A 95 -9.77 -8.04 7.87
CA ILE A 95 -9.83 -6.63 8.31
C ILE A 95 -10.05 -5.75 7.09
N SER A 96 -11.12 -4.95 7.11
CA SER A 96 -11.41 -3.93 6.09
C SER A 96 -10.95 -2.54 6.55
N MET A 97 -10.38 -1.77 5.63
CA MET A 97 -9.87 -0.41 5.83
C MET A 97 -10.11 0.47 4.61
#